data_AF-A0A2H0WDQ7-F1
#
_entry.id   AF-A0A2H0WDQ7-F1
#
_cell.length_a   1.000
_cell.length_b   1.000
_cell.length_c   1.000
_cell.angle_alpha   90.00
_cell.angle_beta   90.00
_cell.angle_gamma   90.00
#
_symmetry.space_group_name_H-M   'P 1'
#
loop_
_entity.id
_entity.type
_entity.pdbx_description
1 polymer ?
#
loop_
_entity_poly.entity_id
_entity_poly.type
_entity_poly.pdbx_seq_one_letter_code
_entity_poly.pdbx_strand_id
1 'polypeptide(L)'
;MKTNQNALLFSVLALCSALILASCGGAKDIDKISDAQSCLDNATAAEAANCVEMVNGIESQGAYLIRCVGKFVKEGYTSPSKIADALSEINAGSGATASTSMIAALAFTAESTTTLNYESSEQALTYCTTAQSKGLIFLAGLAQTASVINYLAGSVLSGADLQTNMATFASDPIAQAAVGTAVVAMYASNCSTGQSTAGSYCDQFSSAIDTAGGTSNTSAIGLQAMTCYSNPAAAGCTGY
;
A
#
# COMPACT_ATOMS: atom_id res chain seq x y z
N MET A 1 -62.86 24.88 -17.84
CA MET A 1 -62.48 23.97 -16.75
C MET A 1 -61.03 24.27 -16.37
N LYS A 2 -60.79 24.90 -15.22
CA LYS A 2 -59.45 25.17 -14.66
C LYS A 2 -59.23 24.20 -13.51
N THR A 3 -58.36 23.22 -13.70
CA THR A 3 -58.05 22.19 -12.70
C THR A 3 -56.93 22.71 -11.78
N ASN A 4 -57.20 22.73 -10.47
CA ASN A 4 -56.30 23.21 -9.41
C ASN A 4 -55.05 22.33 -9.28
N GLN A 5 -53.92 22.76 -9.83
CA GLN A 5 -52.60 22.10 -9.72
C GLN A 5 -51.91 22.31 -8.35
N ASN A 6 -52.39 23.24 -7.51
CA ASN A 6 -51.68 23.62 -6.28
C ASN A 6 -51.92 22.68 -5.08
N ALA A 7 -52.88 21.76 -5.16
CA ALA A 7 -53.17 20.84 -4.07
C ALA A 7 -52.28 19.57 -4.07
N LEU A 8 -51.67 19.23 -5.21
CA LEU A 8 -50.90 17.99 -5.36
C LEU A 8 -49.43 18.12 -4.96
N LEU A 9 -48.88 19.34 -4.94
CA LEU A 9 -47.49 19.60 -4.51
C LEU A 9 -47.30 19.59 -2.99
N PHE A 10 -48.34 19.88 -2.20
CA PHE A 10 -48.23 19.91 -0.74
C PHE A 10 -48.26 18.53 -0.08
N SER A 11 -48.90 17.53 -0.72
CA SER A 11 -48.98 16.16 -0.15
C SER A 11 -47.72 15.32 -0.38
N VAL A 12 -46.87 15.65 -1.36
CA VAL A 12 -45.61 14.92 -1.62
C VAL A 12 -44.49 15.36 -0.66
N LEU A 13 -44.48 16.64 -0.25
CA LEU A 13 -43.44 17.18 0.63
C LEU A 13 -43.56 16.64 2.07
N ALA A 14 -44.77 16.38 2.56
CA ALA A 14 -45.01 15.83 3.89
C ALA A 14 -44.65 14.33 4.03
N LEU A 15 -44.70 13.57 2.93
CA LEU A 15 -44.38 12.14 2.93
C LEU A 15 -42.86 11.88 2.88
N CYS A 16 -42.08 12.77 2.27
CA CYS A 16 -40.62 12.70 2.28
C CYS A 16 -39.99 13.03 3.65
N SER A 17 -40.64 13.85 4.49
CA SER A 17 -40.09 14.21 5.81
C SER A 17 -40.19 13.09 6.85
N ALA A 18 -41.11 12.14 6.68
CA ALA A 18 -41.31 11.04 7.63
C ALA A 18 -40.30 9.88 7.45
N LEU A 19 -39.65 9.77 6.28
CA LEU A 19 -38.65 8.73 6.00
C LEU A 19 -37.24 9.08 6.50
N ILE A 20 -36.98 10.33 6.87
CA ILE A 20 -35.65 10.78 7.34
C ILE A 20 -35.45 10.47 8.84
N LEU A 21 -36.54 10.31 9.60
CA LEU A 21 -36.51 10.08 11.05
C LEU A 21 -36.23 8.63 11.47
N ALA A 22 -36.28 7.66 10.54
CA ALA A 22 -35.96 6.27 10.83
C ALA A 22 -34.46 5.91 10.70
N SER A 23 -33.60 6.85 10.27
CA SER A 23 -32.15 6.60 10.12
C SER A 23 -31.28 7.12 11.28
N CYS A 24 -31.89 7.58 12.37
CA CYS A 24 -31.20 8.21 13.51
C CYS A 24 -30.95 7.26 14.71
N GLY A 25 -31.15 5.94 14.57
CA GLY A 25 -31.15 5.02 15.72
C GLY A 25 -29.94 4.08 15.88
N GLY A 26 -28.98 4.08 14.95
CA GLY A 26 -27.82 3.17 15.01
C GLY A 26 -26.52 3.87 14.68
N ALA A 27 -25.40 3.36 15.23
CA ALA A 27 -24.06 3.79 14.85
C ALA A 27 -23.91 3.61 13.34
N LYS A 28 -23.69 4.72 12.63
CA LYS A 28 -23.48 4.70 11.19
C LYS A 28 -22.06 4.19 10.92
N ASP A 29 -21.83 3.67 9.72
CA ASP A 29 -20.49 3.24 9.31
C ASP A 29 -19.44 4.37 9.46
N ILE A 30 -19.85 5.62 9.28
CA ILE A 30 -18.98 6.79 9.49
C ILE A 30 -18.56 6.96 10.96
N ASP A 31 -19.43 6.64 11.91
CA ASP A 31 -19.13 6.72 13.34
C ASP A 31 -18.08 5.66 13.70
N LYS A 32 -18.27 4.43 13.20
CA LYS A 32 -17.29 3.33 13.37
C LYS A 32 -15.93 3.65 12.76
N ILE A 33 -15.88 4.29 11.60
CA ILE A 33 -14.63 4.71 10.96
C ILE A 33 -13.94 5.79 11.81
N SER A 34 -14.70 6.75 12.31
CA SER A 34 -14.18 7.82 13.20
C SER A 34 -13.63 7.25 14.51
N ASP A 35 -14.34 6.31 15.12
CA ASP A 35 -13.90 5.63 16.35
C ASP A 35 -12.64 4.79 16.10
N ALA A 36 -12.59 4.06 14.97
CA ALA A 36 -11.43 3.28 14.58
C ALA A 36 -10.19 4.16 14.32
N GLN A 37 -10.38 5.33 13.72
CA GLN A 37 -9.30 6.29 13.52
C GLN A 37 -8.77 6.80 14.87
N SER A 38 -9.67 7.23 15.75
CA SER A 38 -9.31 7.71 17.10
C SER A 38 -8.60 6.63 17.91
N CYS A 39 -8.98 5.37 17.73
CA CYS A 39 -8.31 4.21 18.29
C CYS A 39 -6.88 4.06 17.72
N LEU A 40 -6.72 4.05 16.39
CA LEU A 40 -5.42 3.89 15.74
C LEU A 40 -4.44 5.02 16.08
N ASP A 41 -4.92 6.25 16.23
CA ASP A 41 -4.09 7.42 16.55
C ASP A 41 -3.37 7.28 17.90
N ASN A 42 -3.88 6.43 18.80
CA ASN A 42 -3.33 6.17 20.13
C ASN A 42 -2.85 4.72 20.32
N ALA A 43 -2.99 3.89 19.29
CA ALA A 43 -2.72 2.46 19.40
C ALA A 43 -1.22 2.14 19.35
N THR A 44 -0.81 1.21 20.21
CA THR A 44 0.44 0.46 20.03
C THR A 44 0.29 -0.59 18.93
N ALA A 45 1.40 -1.20 18.51
CA ALA A 45 1.41 -2.32 17.57
C ALA A 45 0.49 -3.48 17.99
N ALA A 46 0.41 -3.77 19.30
CA ALA A 46 -0.43 -4.83 19.84
C ALA A 46 -1.93 -4.50 19.82
N GLU A 47 -2.29 -3.21 19.83
CA GLU A 47 -3.67 -2.74 19.90
C GLU A 47 -4.28 -2.48 18.51
N ALA A 48 -3.43 -2.30 17.49
CA ALA A 48 -3.85 -1.96 16.13
C ALA A 48 -4.95 -2.90 15.57
N ALA A 49 -4.85 -4.21 15.85
CA ALA A 49 -5.84 -5.19 15.40
C ALA A 49 -7.24 -4.89 15.96
N ASN A 50 -7.34 -4.52 17.24
CA ASN A 50 -8.62 -4.20 17.87
C ASN A 50 -9.27 -2.95 17.25
N CYS A 51 -8.46 -1.96 16.86
CA CYS A 51 -8.97 -0.78 16.17
C CYS A 51 -9.49 -1.12 14.76
N VAL A 52 -8.79 -1.99 14.03
CA VAL A 52 -9.21 -2.42 12.69
C VAL A 52 -10.51 -3.23 12.72
N GLU A 53 -10.75 -4.03 13.76
CA GLU A 53 -12.00 -4.80 13.91
C GLU A 53 -13.26 -3.91 13.98
N MET A 54 -13.13 -2.65 14.41
CA MET A 54 -14.26 -1.71 14.45
C MET A 54 -14.87 -1.43 13.08
N VAL A 55 -14.07 -1.54 12.00
CA VAL A 55 -14.52 -1.35 10.62
C VAL A 55 -14.73 -2.67 9.87
N ASN A 56 -14.75 -3.82 10.56
CA ASN A 56 -14.99 -5.10 9.93
C ASN A 56 -16.38 -5.14 9.24
N GLY A 57 -16.43 -5.66 8.01
CA GLY A 57 -17.64 -5.68 7.18
C GLY A 57 -18.02 -4.36 6.49
N ILE A 58 -17.30 -3.25 6.72
CA ILE A 58 -17.58 -1.97 6.04
C ILE A 58 -16.78 -1.89 4.74
N GLU A 59 -17.46 -1.78 3.60
CA GLU A 59 -16.85 -1.67 2.26
C GLU A 59 -16.83 -0.22 1.77
N SER A 60 -16.09 0.63 2.48
CA SER A 60 -15.90 2.03 2.11
C SER A 60 -14.42 2.39 2.03
N GLN A 61 -14.10 3.43 1.26
CA GLN A 61 -12.73 3.94 1.13
C GLN A 61 -12.10 4.25 2.50
N GLY A 62 -12.87 4.84 3.42
CA GLY A 62 -12.43 5.13 4.78
C GLY A 62 -12.12 3.87 5.59
N ALA A 63 -12.96 2.84 5.52
CA ALA A 63 -12.71 1.56 6.20
C ALA A 63 -11.45 0.86 5.66
N TYR A 64 -11.22 0.87 4.34
CA TYR A 64 -9.99 0.34 3.76
C TYR A 64 -8.76 1.16 4.16
N LEU A 65 -8.88 2.48 4.31
CA LEU A 65 -7.80 3.32 4.81
C LEU A 65 -7.41 2.92 6.24
N ILE A 66 -8.39 2.71 7.13
CA ILE A 66 -8.17 2.20 8.49
C ILE A 66 -7.45 0.84 8.47
N ARG A 67 -7.90 -0.11 7.63
CA ARG A 67 -7.23 -1.42 7.50
C ARG A 67 -5.80 -1.29 6.98
N CYS A 68 -5.57 -0.43 5.99
CA CYS A 68 -4.24 -0.14 5.44
C CYS A 68 -3.31 0.43 6.53
N VAL A 69 -3.72 1.51 7.22
CA VAL A 69 -2.92 2.14 8.27
C VAL A 69 -2.70 1.16 9.43
N GLY A 70 -3.73 0.43 9.86
CA GLY A 70 -3.63 -0.54 10.94
C GLY A 70 -2.57 -1.62 10.71
N LYS A 71 -2.34 -2.04 9.45
CA LYS A 71 -1.22 -2.92 9.11
C LYS A 71 0.14 -2.28 9.42
N PHE A 72 0.36 -1.02 9.04
CA PHE A 72 1.60 -0.31 9.36
C PHE A 72 1.75 -0.01 10.87
N VAL A 73 0.66 0.29 11.58
CA VAL A 73 0.69 0.46 13.04
C VAL A 73 1.08 -0.85 13.72
N LYS A 74 0.52 -1.99 13.27
CA LYS A 74 0.89 -3.33 13.77
C LYS A 74 2.37 -3.64 13.55
N GLU A 75 2.93 -3.19 12.44
CA GLU A 75 4.37 -3.27 12.17
C GLU A 75 5.22 -2.31 13.01
N GLY A 76 4.61 -1.42 13.79
CA GLY A 76 5.30 -0.46 14.64
C GLY A 76 5.82 0.77 13.90
N TYR A 77 5.34 1.06 12.68
CA TYR A 77 5.75 2.25 11.93
C TYR A 77 5.23 3.57 12.51
N THR A 78 4.42 3.52 13.58
CA THR A 78 4.11 4.69 14.41
C THR A 78 5.26 5.09 15.34
N SER A 79 6.26 4.23 15.51
CA SER A 79 7.43 4.52 16.34
C SER A 79 8.44 5.35 15.55
N PRO A 80 8.83 6.54 16.05
CA PRO A 80 9.86 7.36 15.41
C PRO A 80 11.19 6.64 15.19
N SER A 81 11.51 5.64 16.04
CA SER A 81 12.72 4.82 15.91
C SER A 81 12.73 4.01 14.62
N LYS A 82 11.64 3.33 14.23
CA LYS A 82 11.61 2.52 13.00
C LYS A 82 11.87 3.38 11.75
N ILE A 83 11.33 4.59 11.72
CA ILE A 83 11.55 5.54 10.62
C ILE A 83 12.98 6.10 10.67
N ALA A 84 13.49 6.41 11.86
CA ALA A 84 14.86 6.89 12.04
C ALA A 84 15.90 5.81 11.66
N ASP A 85 15.64 4.55 11.99
CA ASP A 85 16.48 3.40 11.62
C ASP A 85 16.47 3.22 10.10
N ALA A 86 15.29 3.25 9.47
CA ALA A 86 15.16 3.21 8.00
C ALA A 86 15.93 4.36 7.32
N LEU A 87 15.84 5.58 7.86
CA LEU A 87 16.59 6.76 7.36
C LEU A 87 18.09 6.66 7.63
N SER A 88 18.51 6.07 8.76
CA SER A 88 19.91 5.85 9.09
C SER A 88 20.55 4.85 8.11
N GLU A 89 19.83 3.78 7.77
CA GLU A 89 20.27 2.79 6.78
C GLU A 89 20.40 3.40 5.37
N ILE A 90 19.54 4.36 5.01
CA ILE A 90 19.67 5.15 3.77
C ILE A 90 20.95 5.99 3.80
N ASN A 91 21.25 6.65 4.91
CA ASN A 91 22.43 7.52 5.05
C ASN A 91 23.74 6.74 5.13
N ALA A 92 23.70 5.47 5.56
CA ALA A 92 24.86 4.58 5.58
C ALA A 92 25.17 3.96 4.21
N GLY A 93 24.15 3.85 3.33
CA GLY A 93 24.30 3.36 1.96
C GLY A 93 24.84 4.40 0.99
N SER A 94 25.38 3.96 -0.15
CA SER A 94 25.70 4.85 -1.28
C SER A 94 25.17 4.24 -2.58
N GLY A 95 24.52 5.08 -3.41
CA GLY A 95 23.91 4.63 -4.67
C GLY A 95 22.77 3.62 -4.46
N ALA A 96 22.72 2.56 -5.29
CA ALA A 96 21.65 1.55 -5.31
C ALA A 96 21.40 0.84 -3.97
N THR A 97 22.42 0.75 -3.11
CA THR A 97 22.28 0.14 -1.76
C THR A 97 21.40 0.97 -0.82
N ALA A 98 21.35 2.30 -0.98
CA ALA A 98 20.49 3.15 -0.14
C ALA A 98 19.00 2.87 -0.40
N SER A 99 18.62 2.64 -1.67
CA SER A 99 17.26 2.29 -2.06
C SER A 99 16.86 0.90 -1.53
N THR A 100 17.74 -0.10 -1.62
CA THR A 100 17.44 -1.44 -1.10
C THR A 100 17.44 -1.48 0.42
N SER A 101 18.26 -0.67 1.09
CA SER A 101 18.20 -0.45 2.54
C SER A 101 16.86 0.14 2.98
N MET A 102 16.35 1.16 2.29
CA MET A 102 15.02 1.70 2.55
C MET A 102 13.93 0.64 2.40
N ILE A 103 13.97 -0.12 1.29
CA ILE A 103 13.00 -1.17 1.01
C ILE A 103 13.07 -2.24 2.11
N ALA A 104 14.27 -2.71 2.48
CA ALA A 104 14.46 -3.72 3.52
C ALA A 104 13.88 -3.28 4.88
N ALA A 105 14.06 -2.02 5.26
CA ALA A 105 13.51 -1.47 6.51
C ALA A 105 11.97 -1.41 6.53
N LEU A 106 11.33 -1.43 5.36
CA LEU A 106 9.88 -1.46 5.22
C LEU A 106 9.29 -2.88 5.21
N ALA A 107 10.12 -3.92 5.30
CA ALA A 107 9.63 -5.29 5.39
C ALA A 107 8.72 -5.50 6.61
N PHE A 108 7.64 -6.24 6.40
CA PHE A 108 6.76 -6.66 7.48
C PHE A 108 7.44 -7.78 8.27
N THR A 109 7.39 -7.66 9.59
CA THR A 109 8.08 -8.54 10.53
C THR A 109 7.28 -8.82 11.80
N ALA A 110 6.10 -8.23 11.98
CA ALA A 110 5.35 -8.33 13.24
C ALA A 110 4.63 -9.67 13.45
N GLU A 111 4.40 -10.44 12.38
CA GLU A 111 3.84 -11.78 12.47
C GLU A 111 4.90 -12.83 12.82
N SER A 112 4.44 -14.01 13.27
CA SER A 112 5.31 -15.08 13.78
C SER A 112 6.18 -15.77 12.72
N THR A 113 5.87 -15.63 11.43
CA THR A 113 6.59 -16.27 10.32
C THR A 113 6.74 -15.32 9.15
N THR A 114 7.77 -15.51 8.31
CA THR A 114 7.95 -14.72 7.09
C THR A 114 6.80 -14.89 6.09
N THR A 115 6.14 -16.06 6.07
CA THR A 115 4.92 -16.29 5.28
C THR A 115 3.78 -15.38 5.71
N LEU A 116 3.46 -15.35 7.02
CA LEU A 116 2.38 -14.49 7.54
C LEU A 116 2.71 -13.00 7.35
N ASN A 117 3.98 -12.63 7.48
CA ASN A 117 4.45 -11.28 7.20
C ASN A 117 4.23 -10.89 5.73
N TYR A 118 4.57 -11.78 4.79
CA TYR A 118 4.29 -11.58 3.38
C TYR A 118 2.79 -11.42 3.12
N GLU A 119 1.94 -12.36 3.58
CA GLU A 119 0.48 -12.26 3.43
C GLU A 119 -0.08 -10.95 4.02
N SER A 120 0.44 -10.51 5.16
CA SER A 120 0.05 -9.27 5.80
C SER A 120 0.43 -8.03 4.97
N SER A 121 1.60 -8.06 4.31
CA SER A 121 2.03 -7.02 3.38
C SER A 121 1.20 -6.97 2.09
N GLU A 122 0.77 -8.13 1.56
CA GLU A 122 -0.13 -8.21 0.41
C GLU A 122 -1.51 -7.59 0.72
N GLN A 123 -2.04 -7.90 1.91
CA GLN A 123 -3.26 -7.29 2.39
C GLN A 123 -3.11 -5.78 2.57
N ALA A 124 -1.97 -5.32 3.10
CA ALA A 124 -1.70 -3.90 3.23
C ALA A 124 -1.76 -3.20 1.86
N LEU A 125 -1.03 -3.70 0.84
CA LEU A 125 -1.08 -3.10 -0.50
C LEU A 125 -2.50 -3.10 -1.08
N THR A 126 -3.25 -4.18 -0.91
CA THR A 126 -4.64 -4.29 -1.37
C THR A 126 -5.53 -3.24 -0.71
N TYR A 127 -5.44 -3.09 0.61
CA TYR A 127 -6.22 -2.11 1.36
C TYR A 127 -5.82 -0.68 1.00
N CYS A 128 -4.53 -0.38 0.89
CA CYS A 128 -4.06 0.95 0.55
C CYS A 128 -4.45 1.36 -0.88
N THR A 129 -4.43 0.40 -1.81
CA THR A 129 -4.88 0.61 -3.20
C THR A 129 -6.38 0.87 -3.27
N THR A 130 -7.18 0.06 -2.57
CA THR A 130 -8.64 0.25 -2.50
C THR A 130 -9.00 1.57 -1.79
N ALA A 131 -8.22 1.98 -0.79
CA ALA A 131 -8.35 3.28 -0.13
C ALA A 131 -7.90 4.46 -1.02
N GLN A 132 -7.22 4.20 -2.14
CA GLN A 132 -6.65 5.21 -3.05
C GLN A 132 -5.69 6.20 -2.36
N SER A 133 -5.03 5.79 -1.28
CA SER A 133 -4.08 6.64 -0.57
C SER A 133 -2.70 6.56 -1.22
N LYS A 134 -2.39 7.51 -2.10
CA LYS A 134 -1.16 7.50 -2.93
C LYS A 134 0.13 7.22 -2.15
N GLY A 135 0.32 7.92 -1.03
CA GLY A 135 1.50 7.76 -0.18
C GLY A 135 1.56 6.38 0.49
N LEU A 136 0.43 5.85 0.94
CA LEU A 136 0.38 4.52 1.56
C LEU A 136 0.48 3.39 0.52
N ILE A 137 -0.02 3.59 -0.71
CA ILE A 137 0.20 2.66 -1.83
C ILE A 137 1.70 2.55 -2.12
N PHE A 138 2.40 3.70 -2.14
CA PHE A 138 3.85 3.71 -2.31
C PHE A 138 4.56 2.91 -1.21
N LEU A 139 4.29 3.23 0.06
CA LEU A 139 4.90 2.53 1.19
C LEU A 139 4.56 1.03 1.21
N ALA A 140 3.32 0.66 0.90
CA ALA A 140 2.88 -0.73 0.89
C ALA A 140 3.51 -1.52 -0.26
N GLY A 141 3.76 -0.89 -1.40
CA GLY A 141 4.46 -1.53 -2.51
C GLY A 141 5.91 -1.85 -2.16
N LEU A 142 6.62 -0.92 -1.51
CA LEU A 142 7.97 -1.17 -1.01
C LEU A 142 7.98 -2.25 0.07
N ALA A 143 7.05 -2.19 1.02
CA ALA A 143 6.92 -3.19 2.09
C ALA A 143 6.64 -4.59 1.54
N GLN A 144 5.72 -4.73 0.58
CA GLN A 144 5.43 -6.01 -0.08
C GLN A 144 6.65 -6.54 -0.83
N THR A 145 7.35 -5.66 -1.55
CA THR A 145 8.60 -6.00 -2.25
C THR A 145 9.65 -6.57 -1.29
N ALA A 146 9.87 -5.94 -0.14
CA ALA A 146 10.82 -6.46 0.85
C ALA A 146 10.33 -7.77 1.48
N SER A 147 9.04 -7.84 1.81
CA SER A 147 8.45 -8.97 2.53
C SER A 147 8.41 -10.24 1.69
N VAL A 148 8.17 -10.16 0.38
CA VAL A 148 8.22 -11.34 -0.51
C VAL A 148 9.64 -11.90 -0.61
N ILE A 149 10.66 -11.03 -0.65
CA ILE A 149 12.06 -11.47 -0.71
C ILE A 149 12.49 -12.09 0.62
N ASN A 150 12.08 -11.51 1.77
CA ASN A 150 12.28 -12.13 3.08
C ASN A 150 11.57 -13.48 3.21
N TYR A 151 10.36 -13.61 2.66
CA TYR A 151 9.63 -14.87 2.61
C TYR A 151 10.42 -15.96 1.85
N LEU A 152 10.90 -15.64 0.65
CA LEU A 152 11.67 -16.59 -0.17
C LEU A 152 13.04 -16.92 0.43
N ALA A 153 13.68 -15.96 1.09
CA ALA A 153 14.93 -16.18 1.81
C ALA A 153 14.75 -16.96 3.13
N GLY A 154 13.52 -16.98 3.67
CA GLY A 154 13.22 -17.60 4.97
C GLY A 154 13.73 -16.82 6.18
N SER A 155 14.13 -15.55 6.01
CA SER A 155 14.67 -14.69 7.08
C SER A 155 14.44 -13.20 6.78
N VAL A 156 14.63 -12.35 7.79
CA VAL A 156 14.63 -10.89 7.62
C VAL A 156 16.00 -10.45 7.10
N LEU A 157 16.02 -9.77 5.97
CA LEU A 157 17.25 -9.37 5.28
C LEU A 157 17.67 -7.94 5.62
N SER A 158 18.98 -7.70 5.58
CA SER A 158 19.55 -6.34 5.53
C SER A 158 19.37 -5.72 4.14
N GLY A 159 19.66 -4.43 3.98
CA GLY A 159 19.62 -3.76 2.66
C GLY A 159 20.56 -4.37 1.61
N ALA A 160 21.76 -4.78 2.02
CA ALA A 160 22.74 -5.43 1.14
C ALA A 160 22.33 -6.87 0.78
N ASP A 161 21.78 -7.61 1.75
CA ASP A 161 21.28 -8.96 1.51
C ASP A 161 20.04 -8.92 0.62
N LEU A 162 19.17 -7.92 0.79
CA LEU A 162 17.99 -7.73 -0.06
C LEU A 162 18.39 -7.54 -1.52
N GLN A 163 19.39 -6.69 -1.80
CA GLN A 163 19.89 -6.47 -3.16
C GLN A 163 20.39 -7.78 -3.79
N THR A 164 21.16 -8.55 -3.04
CA THR A 164 21.69 -9.85 -3.49
C THR A 164 20.56 -10.85 -3.75
N ASN A 165 19.58 -10.93 -2.85
CA ASN A 165 18.46 -11.85 -2.96
C ASN A 165 17.48 -11.47 -4.07
N MET A 166 17.31 -10.18 -4.39
CA MET A 166 16.55 -9.76 -5.57
C MET A 166 17.16 -10.33 -6.86
N ALA A 167 18.48 -10.42 -6.97
CA ALA A 167 19.13 -11.08 -8.11
C ALA A 167 18.85 -12.59 -8.12
N THR A 168 18.99 -13.24 -6.96
CA THR A 168 18.77 -14.68 -6.79
C THR A 168 17.35 -15.10 -7.13
N PHE A 169 16.36 -14.30 -6.73
CA PHE A 169 14.94 -14.58 -6.93
C PHE A 169 14.36 -13.89 -8.16
N ALA A 170 15.18 -13.27 -9.01
CA ALA A 170 14.71 -12.60 -10.22
C ALA A 170 13.93 -13.55 -11.15
N SER A 171 14.23 -14.84 -11.15
CA SER A 171 13.52 -15.88 -11.91
C SER A 171 12.39 -16.59 -11.15
N ASP A 172 12.15 -16.23 -9.88
CA ASP A 172 11.09 -16.84 -9.08
C ASP A 172 9.72 -16.21 -9.44
N PRO A 173 8.71 -17.02 -9.82
CA PRO A 173 7.42 -16.49 -10.28
C PRO A 173 6.64 -15.76 -9.18
N ILE A 174 6.81 -16.12 -7.90
CA ILE A 174 6.15 -15.45 -6.77
C ILE A 174 6.78 -14.06 -6.58
N ALA A 175 8.11 -13.99 -6.55
CA ALA A 175 8.82 -12.71 -6.46
C ALA A 175 8.43 -11.77 -7.60
N GLN A 176 8.48 -12.28 -8.83
CA GLN A 176 8.12 -11.53 -10.03
C GLN A 176 6.69 -10.96 -9.96
N ALA A 177 5.71 -11.79 -9.62
CA ALA A 177 4.32 -11.36 -9.55
C ALA A 177 4.09 -10.31 -8.45
N ALA A 178 4.66 -10.52 -7.26
CA ALA A 178 4.51 -9.62 -6.12
C ALA A 178 5.18 -8.27 -6.38
N VAL A 179 6.46 -8.27 -6.77
CA VAL A 179 7.22 -7.04 -7.06
C VAL A 179 6.59 -6.28 -8.21
N GLY A 180 6.19 -6.98 -9.28
CA GLY A 180 5.53 -6.34 -10.42
C GLY A 180 4.20 -5.70 -10.07
N THR A 181 3.39 -6.36 -9.24
CA THR A 181 2.11 -5.81 -8.75
C THR A 181 2.36 -4.55 -7.92
N ALA A 182 3.34 -4.57 -7.01
CA ALA A 182 3.77 -3.40 -6.26
C ALA A 182 4.19 -2.25 -7.18
N VAL A 183 5.10 -2.50 -8.14
CA VAL A 183 5.58 -1.47 -9.09
C VAL A 183 4.44 -0.83 -9.86
N VAL A 184 3.49 -1.62 -10.39
CA VAL A 184 2.32 -1.11 -11.11
C VAL A 184 1.46 -0.23 -10.20
N ALA A 185 1.18 -0.66 -8.97
CA ALA A 185 0.36 0.10 -8.03
C ALA A 185 1.04 1.44 -7.63
N MET A 186 2.34 1.40 -7.34
CA MET A 186 3.13 2.58 -7.00
C MET A 186 3.19 3.57 -8.17
N TYR A 187 3.44 3.09 -9.39
CA TYR A 187 3.47 3.91 -10.60
C TYR A 187 2.10 4.55 -10.89
N ALA A 188 1.04 3.75 -10.91
CA ALA A 188 -0.30 4.24 -11.23
C ALA A 188 -0.76 5.35 -10.26
N SER A 189 -0.44 5.21 -8.97
CA SER A 189 -0.85 6.15 -7.92
C SER A 189 0.01 7.42 -7.86
N ASN A 190 1.32 7.34 -8.11
CA ASN A 190 2.25 8.45 -7.86
C ASN A 190 2.87 9.07 -9.13
N CYS A 191 2.87 8.37 -10.28
CA CYS A 191 3.64 8.78 -11.46
C CYS A 191 2.78 9.14 -12.69
N SER A 192 1.52 8.71 -12.73
CA SER A 192 0.62 8.85 -13.89
C SER A 192 0.28 10.29 -14.33
N THR A 193 0.71 11.31 -13.56
CA THR A 193 0.43 12.74 -13.86
C THR A 193 1.60 13.52 -14.46
N GLY A 194 2.68 12.84 -14.87
CA GLY A 194 3.61 13.38 -15.87
C GLY A 194 4.79 14.19 -15.34
N GLN A 195 5.35 13.84 -14.18
CA GLN A 195 6.66 14.35 -13.78
C GLN A 195 7.60 13.19 -13.45
N SER A 196 8.26 12.63 -14.47
CA SER A 196 9.48 11.87 -14.27
C SER A 196 10.67 12.79 -14.50
N THR A 197 11.39 13.11 -13.43
CA THR A 197 12.78 13.57 -13.57
C THR A 197 13.63 12.33 -13.86
N ALA A 198 14.61 12.43 -14.76
CA ALA A 198 15.55 11.34 -15.00
C ALA A 198 16.18 10.89 -13.67
N GLY A 199 16.18 9.58 -13.40
CA GLY A 199 16.65 9.04 -12.11
C GLY A 199 15.65 9.06 -10.96
N SER A 200 14.41 9.49 -11.18
CA SER A 200 13.35 9.37 -10.18
C SER A 200 12.79 7.94 -10.14
N TYR A 201 12.15 7.56 -9.03
CA TYR A 201 11.42 6.28 -8.94
C TYR A 201 10.32 6.15 -10.02
N CYS A 202 9.76 7.27 -10.50
CA CYS A 202 8.81 7.25 -11.60
C CYS A 202 9.45 6.87 -12.93
N ASP A 203 10.68 7.34 -13.19
CA ASP A 203 11.47 6.97 -14.36
C ASP A 203 11.85 5.48 -14.31
N GLN A 204 12.32 5.03 -13.13
CA GLN A 204 12.59 3.63 -12.83
C GLN A 204 11.39 2.72 -13.13
N PHE A 205 10.24 2.99 -12.51
CA PHE A 205 9.04 2.18 -12.67
C PHE A 205 8.49 2.24 -14.10
N SER A 206 8.52 3.41 -14.77
CA SER A 206 8.11 3.51 -16.18
C SER A 206 9.00 2.65 -17.06
N SER A 207 10.33 2.70 -16.90
CA SER A 207 11.28 1.90 -17.67
C SER A 207 11.03 0.41 -17.50
N ALA A 208 10.75 -0.04 -16.27
CA ALA A 208 10.42 -1.44 -16.00
C ALA A 208 9.10 -1.87 -16.68
N ILE A 209 8.07 -1.01 -16.62
CA ILE A 209 6.76 -1.24 -17.25
C ILE A 209 6.88 -1.27 -18.77
N ASP A 210 7.58 -0.31 -19.37
CA ASP A 210 7.72 -0.18 -20.82
C ASP A 210 8.54 -1.34 -21.39
N THR A 211 9.63 -1.74 -20.72
CA THR A 211 10.45 -2.89 -21.11
C THR A 211 9.67 -4.21 -21.02
N ALA A 212 8.76 -4.33 -20.05
CA ALA A 212 7.89 -5.50 -19.89
C ALA A 212 6.71 -5.54 -20.87
N GLY A 213 6.53 -4.50 -21.70
CA GLY A 213 5.44 -4.41 -22.68
C GLY A 213 4.13 -3.87 -22.11
N GLY A 214 4.17 -3.13 -20.99
CA GLY A 214 3.02 -2.47 -20.38
C GLY A 214 2.57 -3.07 -19.05
N THR A 215 1.57 -2.45 -18.41
CA THR A 215 1.15 -2.73 -17.02
C THR A 215 0.46 -4.08 -16.80
N SER A 216 0.07 -4.79 -17.86
CA SER A 216 -0.66 -6.06 -17.74
C SER A 216 0.25 -7.26 -17.45
N ASN A 217 1.56 -7.15 -17.63
CA ASN A 217 2.51 -8.25 -17.45
C ASN A 217 3.33 -8.10 -16.16
N THR A 218 2.67 -8.21 -15.02
CA THR A 218 3.30 -8.00 -13.70
C THR A 218 4.53 -8.88 -13.50
N SER A 219 4.53 -10.13 -13.95
CA SER A 219 5.72 -10.99 -13.82
C SER A 219 6.94 -10.44 -14.55
N ALA A 220 6.80 -9.98 -15.79
CA ALA A 220 7.91 -9.37 -16.53
C ALA A 220 8.36 -8.04 -15.92
N ILE A 221 7.43 -7.25 -15.38
CA ILE A 221 7.74 -6.01 -14.66
C ILE A 221 8.58 -6.32 -13.41
N GLY A 222 8.17 -7.32 -12.63
CA GLY A 222 8.91 -7.72 -11.42
C GLY A 222 10.31 -8.23 -11.75
N LEU A 223 10.46 -9.03 -12.81
CA LEU A 223 11.77 -9.45 -13.31
C LEU A 223 12.65 -8.25 -13.65
N GLN A 224 12.12 -7.29 -14.41
CA GLN A 224 12.87 -6.11 -14.81
C GLN A 224 13.25 -5.26 -13.61
N ALA A 225 12.32 -4.99 -12.70
CA ALA A 225 12.58 -4.19 -11.50
C ALA A 225 13.65 -4.83 -10.59
N MET A 226 13.57 -6.14 -10.33
CA MET A 226 14.58 -6.86 -9.54
C MET A 226 15.94 -6.89 -10.23
N THR A 227 15.96 -7.04 -11.57
CA THR A 227 17.20 -6.96 -12.36
C THR A 227 17.85 -5.58 -12.23
N CYS A 228 17.06 -4.51 -12.23
CA CYS A 228 17.58 -3.16 -12.12
C CYS A 228 18.06 -2.79 -10.71
N TYR A 229 17.37 -3.25 -9.66
CA TYR A 229 17.87 -3.07 -8.30
C TYR A 229 19.18 -3.84 -8.04
N SER A 230 19.32 -5.03 -8.62
CA SER A 230 20.54 -5.84 -8.46
C SER A 230 21.69 -5.42 -9.38
N ASN A 231 21.40 -4.89 -10.57
CA ASN A 231 22.37 -4.40 -11.53
C ASN A 231 21.85 -3.14 -12.24
N PRO A 232 22.01 -1.95 -11.64
CA PRO A 232 21.56 -0.69 -12.23
C PRO A 232 22.20 -0.36 -13.58
N ALA A 233 23.36 -0.95 -13.88
CA ALA A 233 24.04 -0.79 -15.17
C ALA A 233 23.46 -1.69 -16.28
N ALA A 234 22.51 -2.57 -15.98
CA ALA A 234 21.86 -3.42 -16.96
C ALA A 234 21.04 -2.60 -17.97
N ALA A 235 20.90 -3.11 -19.19
CA ALA A 235 20.07 -2.48 -20.21
C ALA A 235 18.60 -2.40 -19.74
N GLY A 236 17.95 -1.25 -19.98
CA GLY A 236 16.56 -1.02 -19.56
C GLY A 236 16.39 -0.59 -18.09
N CYS A 237 17.49 -0.29 -17.39
CA CYS A 237 17.47 0.15 -15.99
C CYS A 237 17.73 1.65 -15.83
N THR A 238 17.14 2.47 -16.70
CA THR A 238 17.30 3.93 -16.61
C THR A 238 16.75 4.43 -15.27
N GLY A 239 17.64 5.08 -14.51
CA GLY A 239 17.31 5.77 -13.28
C GLY A 239 17.38 4.95 -12.00
N TYR A 240 17.70 3.65 -12.06
CA TYR A 240 17.93 2.79 -10.88
C TYR A 240 19.30 2.99 -10.25
#